data_AF-A0A953RL20-F1
#
_entry.id   AF-A0A953RL20-F1
#
_cell.length_a   1.000
_cell.length_b   1.000
_cell.length_c   1.000
_cell.angle_alpha   90.00
_cell.angle_beta   90.00
_cell.angle_gamma   90.00
#
_symmetry.space_group_name_H-M   'P 1'
#
loop_
_entity.id
_entity.type
_entity.pdbx_description
1 polymer ?
#
loop_
_entity_poly.entity_id
_entity_poly.type
_entity_poly.pdbx_seq_one_letter_code
_entity_poly.pdbx_strand_id
1 'polypeptide(L)'
;MNGDDLTPVTRAESDCTFPHWSGDGRHLYYYELSPSHSFREIGIDGGRNSEVVAGWTWEVNYGARVDSRQKFIVYSEEHAAIPVRTVIRDISTGKEQALAKALDDTRWSRDDRLILGTDYTAAKQVEGQITVCPTDGGPCRGIIRGYLPVWSTDNRSIYFLRLGGFKDGAELWIVPASGGEARRLRELRPMLPIGPFYDVSPRGEVVYVQFRTGSRELWVAEQR
;
A
#
# COMPACT_ATOMS: atom_id res chain seq x y z
N MET A 1 16.60 1.55 -19.20
CA MET A 1 16.74 2.97 -19.60
C MET A 1 17.21 3.74 -18.39
N ASN A 2 18.26 4.55 -18.54
CA ASN A 2 18.82 5.37 -17.47
C ASN A 2 17.76 6.41 -17.07
N GLY A 3 17.43 6.50 -15.79
CA GLY A 3 16.32 7.29 -15.22
C GLY A 3 16.44 8.81 -15.34
N ASP A 4 16.81 9.32 -16.52
CA ASP A 4 16.99 10.74 -16.82
C ASP A 4 15.79 11.35 -17.58
N ASP A 5 14.71 10.58 -17.77
CA ASP A 5 13.49 11.05 -18.45
C ASP A 5 12.28 11.00 -17.48
N LEU A 6 12.39 11.77 -16.40
CA LEU A 6 11.34 11.92 -15.40
C LEU A 6 10.43 13.11 -15.78
N THR A 7 9.20 12.82 -16.19
CA THR A 7 8.17 13.83 -16.42
C THR A 7 7.30 13.97 -15.15
N PRO A 8 7.17 15.17 -14.56
CA PRO A 8 6.29 15.38 -13.40
C PRO A 8 4.82 15.17 -13.78
N VAL A 9 4.16 14.20 -13.15
CA VAL A 9 2.73 13.88 -13.35
C VAL A 9 1.83 14.94 -12.69
N THR A 10 2.29 15.58 -11.61
CA THR A 10 1.65 16.74 -10.99
C THR A 10 2.50 17.99 -11.22
N ARG A 11 1.88 19.07 -11.71
CA ARG A 11 2.55 20.36 -12.01
C ARG A 11 2.15 21.49 -11.06
N ALA A 12 1.52 21.17 -9.93
CA ALA A 12 0.93 22.16 -9.02
C ALA A 12 1.68 22.26 -7.68
N GLU A 13 1.62 23.43 -7.05
CA GLU A 13 2.05 23.74 -5.68
C GLU A 13 1.17 23.02 -4.63
N SER A 14 1.02 21.70 -4.77
CA SER A 14 0.13 20.86 -3.94
C SER A 14 0.94 19.81 -3.19
N ASP A 15 0.72 19.70 -1.88
CA ASP A 15 1.35 18.67 -1.05
C ASP A 15 0.66 17.32 -1.29
N CYS A 16 1.31 16.41 -2.02
CA CYS A 16 0.78 15.09 -2.37
C CYS A 16 1.50 13.95 -1.62
N THR A 17 0.77 12.93 -1.17
CA THR A 17 1.34 11.79 -0.44
C THR A 17 0.64 10.44 -0.72
N PHE A 18 1.29 9.34 -0.33
CA PHE A 18 0.85 7.94 -0.48
C PHE A 18 0.39 7.53 -1.89
N PRO A 19 1.19 7.84 -2.95
CA PRO A 19 0.81 7.46 -4.30
C PRO A 19 0.75 5.94 -4.44
N HIS A 20 -0.23 5.45 -5.19
CA HIS A 20 -0.31 4.06 -5.60
C HIS A 20 -0.94 3.93 -6.98
N TRP A 21 -0.53 2.89 -7.71
CA TRP A 21 -1.06 2.59 -9.02
C TRP A 21 -2.51 2.10 -8.95
N SER A 22 -3.29 2.46 -9.97
CA SER A 22 -4.52 1.74 -10.27
C SER A 22 -4.20 0.31 -10.74
N GLY A 23 -5.12 -0.63 -10.53
CA GLY A 23 -4.90 -2.04 -10.90
C GLY A 23 -4.67 -2.26 -12.40
N ASP A 24 -5.15 -1.34 -13.26
CA ASP A 24 -4.90 -1.33 -14.70
C ASP A 24 -3.61 -0.59 -15.11
N GLY A 25 -2.91 0.04 -14.15
CA GLY A 25 -1.67 0.78 -14.37
C GLY A 25 -1.84 2.09 -15.16
N ARG A 26 -3.07 2.59 -15.33
CA ARG A 26 -3.36 3.80 -16.12
C ARG A 26 -3.46 5.08 -15.30
N HIS A 27 -3.61 4.95 -13.99
CA HIS A 27 -3.81 6.08 -13.09
C HIS A 27 -2.94 5.94 -11.84
N LEU A 28 -2.73 7.07 -11.17
CA LEU A 28 -2.18 7.16 -9.83
C LEU A 28 -3.24 7.72 -8.89
N TYR A 29 -3.41 7.06 -7.76
CA TYR A 29 -4.21 7.54 -6.64
C TYR A 29 -3.29 8.12 -5.57
N TYR A 30 -3.69 9.24 -4.97
CA TYR A 30 -2.89 9.93 -3.95
C TYR A 30 -3.78 10.80 -3.06
N TYR A 31 -3.26 11.22 -1.91
CA TYR A 31 -3.89 12.26 -1.10
C TYR A 31 -3.29 13.61 -1.44
N GLU A 32 -4.14 14.61 -1.65
CA GLU A 32 -3.79 16.01 -1.74
C GLU A 32 -4.06 16.68 -0.39
N LEU A 33 -3.00 17.06 0.34
CA LEU A 33 -3.09 17.68 1.67
C LEU A 33 -3.28 19.20 1.60
N SER A 34 -3.03 19.83 0.46
CA SER A 34 -3.31 21.25 0.27
C SER A 34 -3.66 21.51 -1.21
N PRO A 35 -4.71 22.30 -1.51
CA PRO A 35 -5.54 23.06 -0.56
C PRO A 35 -6.74 22.30 0.02
N SER A 36 -7.05 21.08 -0.44
CA SER A 36 -8.39 20.49 -0.28
C SER A 36 -8.52 19.26 0.63
N HIS A 37 -7.41 18.71 1.18
CA HIS A 37 -7.42 17.47 1.99
C HIS A 37 -8.29 16.37 1.34
N SER A 38 -7.96 15.94 0.13
CA SER A 38 -8.82 15.04 -0.66
C SER A 38 -8.08 13.82 -1.21
N PHE A 39 -8.83 12.74 -1.43
CA PHE A 39 -8.32 11.54 -2.12
C PHE A 39 -8.58 11.66 -3.63
N ARG A 40 -7.50 11.66 -4.42
CA ARG A 40 -7.51 12.03 -5.85
C ARG A 40 -6.94 10.96 -6.75
N GLU A 41 -7.34 11.03 -8.02
CA GLU A 41 -6.85 10.25 -9.13
C GLU A 41 -6.32 11.16 -10.24
N ILE A 42 -5.23 10.74 -10.88
CA ILE A 42 -4.70 11.37 -12.10
C ILE A 42 -4.27 10.29 -13.10
N GLY A 43 -4.52 10.53 -14.39
CA GLY A 43 -4.02 9.67 -15.46
C GLY A 43 -2.49 9.73 -15.57
N ILE A 44 -1.85 8.62 -15.94
CA ILE A 44 -0.39 8.55 -16.07
C ILE A 44 0.15 9.46 -17.20
N ASP A 45 -0.67 9.71 -18.21
CA ASP A 45 -0.39 10.68 -19.28
C ASP A 45 -0.54 12.15 -18.80
N GLY A 46 -0.83 12.35 -17.51
CA GLY A 46 -1.09 13.64 -16.88
C GLY A 46 -2.53 14.14 -17.11
N GLY A 47 -2.71 15.44 -16.96
CA GLY A 47 -4.00 16.12 -17.16
C GLY A 47 -4.67 16.56 -15.86
N ARG A 48 -5.98 16.77 -15.91
CA ARG A 48 -6.77 17.24 -14.77
C ARG A 48 -7.01 16.08 -13.81
N ASN A 49 -6.56 16.21 -12.56
CA ASN A 49 -6.94 15.27 -11.50
C ASN A 49 -8.40 15.47 -11.08
N SER A 50 -8.97 14.43 -10.48
CA SER A 50 -10.33 14.44 -9.90
C SER A 50 -10.34 13.78 -8.54
N GLU A 51 -11.27 14.20 -7.68
CA GLU A 51 -11.54 13.49 -6.43
C GLU A 51 -12.20 12.13 -6.74
N VAL A 52 -11.71 11.07 -6.10
CA VAL A 52 -12.28 9.73 -6.22
C VAL A 52 -13.61 9.67 -5.47
N VAL A 53 -13.63 10.24 -4.26
CA VAL A 53 -14.83 10.39 -3.42
C VAL A 53 -14.70 11.69 -2.62
N ALA A 54 -15.78 12.46 -2.53
CA ALA A 54 -15.82 13.70 -1.76
C ALA A 54 -15.72 13.45 -0.25
N GLY A 55 -15.08 14.37 0.48
CA GLY A 55 -14.99 14.35 1.95
C GLY A 55 -14.00 13.35 2.54
N TRP A 56 -13.18 12.71 1.70
CA TRP A 56 -12.13 11.79 2.12
C TRP A 56 -10.86 12.53 2.49
N THR A 57 -10.52 12.52 3.78
CA THR A 57 -9.31 13.14 4.29
C THR A 57 -8.41 12.08 4.92
N TRP A 58 -7.09 12.30 4.89
CA TRP A 58 -6.12 11.39 5.50
C TRP A 58 -6.33 11.20 7.01
N GLU A 59 -6.89 12.21 7.68
CA GLU A 59 -7.16 12.18 9.13
C GLU A 59 -8.29 11.22 9.52
N VAL A 60 -9.11 10.79 8.55
CA VAL A 60 -10.30 9.95 8.79
C VAL A 60 -10.20 8.62 8.05
N ASN A 61 -9.72 8.64 6.80
CA ASN A 61 -9.65 7.48 5.93
C ASN A 61 -8.18 7.19 5.63
N TYR A 62 -7.52 6.36 6.43
CA TYR A 62 -6.10 6.05 6.28
C TYR A 62 -5.86 5.01 5.19
N GLY A 63 -4.81 5.22 4.40
CA GLY A 63 -4.28 4.20 3.49
C GLY A 63 -5.26 3.72 2.42
N ALA A 64 -6.13 4.59 1.90
CA ALA A 64 -7.10 4.24 0.86
C ALA A 64 -6.46 3.52 -0.33
N ARG A 65 -7.06 2.42 -0.76
CA ARG A 65 -6.72 1.70 -2.00
C ARG A 65 -7.96 1.35 -2.79
N VAL A 66 -7.92 1.63 -4.08
CA VAL A 66 -8.99 1.27 -5.02
C VAL A 66 -8.76 -0.13 -5.58
N ASP A 67 -9.82 -0.91 -5.75
CA ASP A 67 -9.78 -2.25 -6.36
C ASP A 67 -9.44 -2.20 -7.86
N SER A 68 -9.13 -3.34 -8.47
CA SER A 68 -8.69 -3.38 -9.87
C SER A 68 -9.75 -2.90 -10.87
N ARG A 69 -11.02 -2.93 -10.46
CA ARG A 69 -12.18 -2.53 -11.26
C ARG A 69 -12.69 -1.13 -10.98
N GLN A 70 -12.04 -0.39 -10.08
CA GLN A 70 -12.43 0.98 -9.69
C GLN A 70 -13.88 1.09 -9.18
N LYS A 71 -14.34 0.07 -8.45
CA LYS A 71 -15.67 0.01 -7.84
C LYS A 71 -15.64 0.19 -6.34
N PHE A 72 -14.56 -0.24 -5.69
CA PHE A 72 -14.48 -0.27 -4.25
C PHE A 72 -13.19 0.39 -3.76
N ILE A 73 -13.29 1.03 -2.60
CA ILE A 73 -12.12 1.53 -1.84
C ILE A 73 -12.05 0.73 -0.55
N VAL A 74 -10.86 0.20 -0.25
CA VAL A 74 -10.53 -0.26 1.10
C VAL A 74 -9.75 0.84 1.81
N TYR A 75 -10.08 1.09 3.06
CA TYR A 75 -9.36 2.04 3.92
C TYR A 75 -9.50 1.63 5.37
N SER A 76 -8.65 2.22 6.22
CA SER A 76 -8.71 2.01 7.65
C SER A 76 -9.10 3.29 8.38
N GLU A 77 -9.98 3.14 9.35
CA GLU A 77 -10.28 4.18 10.34
C GLU A 77 -9.32 3.97 11.50
N GLU A 78 -8.65 5.04 11.93
CA GLU A 78 -7.66 4.99 13.01
C GLU A 78 -8.09 5.85 14.21
N HIS A 79 -7.71 5.39 15.41
CA HIS A 79 -7.77 6.19 16.62
C HIS A 79 -6.38 6.20 17.27
N ALA A 80 -5.77 7.38 17.39
CA ALA A 80 -4.42 7.54 17.93
C ALA A 80 -3.38 6.63 17.25
N ALA A 81 -3.40 6.58 15.90
CA ALA A 81 -2.55 5.74 15.05
C ALA A 81 -2.70 4.23 15.28
N ILE A 82 -3.88 3.79 15.72
CA ILE A 82 -4.26 2.37 15.80
C ILE A 82 -5.44 2.15 14.86
N PRO A 83 -5.35 1.23 13.89
CA PRO A 83 -6.50 0.81 13.10
C PRO A 83 -7.59 0.24 14.02
N VAL A 84 -8.75 0.88 14.04
CA VAL A 84 -9.93 0.40 14.80
C VAL A 84 -10.91 -0.34 13.91
N ARG A 85 -10.92 -0.03 12.61
CA ARG A 85 -11.81 -0.64 11.62
C ARG A 85 -11.19 -0.56 10.24
N THR A 86 -11.34 -1.61 9.45
CA THR A 86 -11.05 -1.57 8.01
C THR A 86 -12.34 -1.75 7.24
N VAL A 87 -12.58 -0.88 6.28
CA VAL A 87 -13.86 -0.74 5.59
C VAL A 87 -13.64 -0.89 4.09
N ILE A 88 -14.51 -1.66 3.44
CA ILE A 88 -14.70 -1.66 2.00
C ILE A 88 -15.93 -0.81 1.69
N ARG A 89 -15.75 0.23 0.88
CA ARG A 89 -16.81 1.15 0.45
C ARG A 89 -17.03 1.04 -1.04
N ASP A 90 -18.29 0.91 -1.45
CA ASP A 90 -18.71 1.08 -2.83
C ASP A 90 -18.63 2.56 -3.22
N ILE A 91 -17.87 2.86 -4.26
CA ILE A 91 -17.60 4.25 -4.70
C ILE A 91 -18.90 4.92 -5.17
N SER A 92 -19.75 4.18 -5.88
CA SER A 92 -20.94 4.74 -6.53
C SER A 92 -22.10 4.97 -5.57
N THR A 93 -22.29 4.07 -4.61
CA THR A 93 -23.43 4.10 -3.67
C THR A 93 -23.05 4.64 -2.30
N GLY A 94 -21.76 4.65 -1.97
CA GLY A 94 -21.26 4.94 -0.63
C GLY A 94 -21.56 3.86 0.41
N LYS A 95 -22.09 2.70 -0.01
CA LYS A 95 -22.37 1.59 0.91
C LYS A 95 -21.06 1.03 1.47
N GLU A 96 -21.03 0.85 2.79
CA GLU A 96 -19.84 0.36 3.50
C GLU A 96 -20.07 -1.01 4.12
N GLN A 97 -19.00 -1.80 4.14
CA GLN A 97 -18.91 -3.05 4.90
C GLN A 97 -17.57 -3.09 5.62
N ALA A 98 -17.59 -3.46 6.90
CA ALA A 98 -16.35 -3.67 7.65
C ALA A 98 -15.77 -5.07 7.35
N LEU A 99 -14.44 -5.17 7.30
CA LEU A 99 -13.77 -6.46 7.39
C LEU A 99 -13.94 -7.03 8.80
N ALA A 100 -13.80 -8.36 8.91
CA ALA A 100 -13.85 -9.05 10.20
C ALA A 100 -12.69 -8.69 11.15
N LYS A 101 -11.68 -7.95 10.67
CA LYS A 101 -10.51 -7.51 11.44
C LYS A 101 -10.05 -6.14 10.93
N ALA A 102 -9.61 -5.28 11.86
CA ALA A 102 -8.93 -4.03 11.53
C ALA A 102 -7.49 -4.33 11.12
N LEU A 103 -7.07 -3.74 10.02
CA LEU A 103 -5.77 -3.95 9.38
C LEU A 103 -5.18 -2.59 9.02
N ASP A 104 -3.86 -2.53 8.94
CA ASP A 104 -3.12 -1.44 8.32
C ASP A 104 -2.45 -1.91 7.02
N ASP A 105 -1.83 -1.00 6.28
CA ASP A 105 -1.05 -1.29 5.06
C ASP A 105 -1.83 -2.12 4.04
N THR A 106 -3.14 -1.85 3.92
CA THR A 106 -4.03 -2.75 3.19
C THR A 106 -3.74 -2.80 1.69
N ARG A 107 -3.92 -3.98 1.09
CA ARG A 107 -3.72 -4.24 -0.35
C ARG A 107 -4.78 -5.22 -0.86
N TRP A 108 -5.50 -4.83 -1.91
CA TRP A 108 -6.34 -5.73 -2.69
C TRP A 108 -5.49 -6.83 -3.34
N SER A 109 -5.97 -8.07 -3.33
CA SER A 109 -5.48 -9.09 -4.25
C SER A 109 -5.86 -8.72 -5.68
N ARG A 110 -5.11 -9.21 -6.67
CA ARG A 110 -5.33 -8.85 -8.08
C ARG A 110 -6.72 -9.22 -8.63
N ASP A 111 -7.37 -10.20 -8.01
CA ASP A 111 -8.71 -10.66 -8.38
C ASP A 111 -9.82 -10.02 -7.54
N ASP A 112 -9.49 -9.04 -6.70
CA ASP A 112 -10.37 -8.29 -5.80
C ASP A 112 -11.14 -9.14 -4.77
N ARG A 113 -10.68 -10.37 -4.51
CA ARG A 113 -11.34 -11.31 -3.58
C ARG A 113 -10.81 -11.24 -2.16
N LEU A 114 -9.60 -10.74 -1.97
CA LEU A 114 -8.91 -10.75 -0.70
C LEU A 114 -8.32 -9.36 -0.40
N ILE A 115 -8.32 -8.99 0.87
CA ILE A 115 -7.55 -7.89 1.41
C ILE A 115 -6.40 -8.48 2.23
N LEU A 116 -5.18 -8.10 1.90
CA LEU A 116 -3.99 -8.31 2.70
C LEU A 116 -3.73 -7.08 3.56
N GLY A 117 -3.24 -7.26 4.77
CA GLY A 117 -2.81 -6.16 5.61
C GLY A 117 -2.13 -6.63 6.88
N THR A 118 -1.72 -5.67 7.70
CA THR A 118 -1.06 -5.93 8.97
C THR A 118 -2.02 -5.69 10.13
N ASP A 119 -2.26 -6.71 10.95
CA ASP A 119 -2.99 -6.58 12.20
C ASP A 119 -2.02 -6.16 13.32
N TYR A 120 -2.00 -4.87 13.61
CA TYR A 120 -1.29 -4.31 14.75
C TYR A 120 -2.22 -4.35 15.97
N THR A 121 -2.10 -5.39 16.78
CA THR A 121 -2.91 -5.54 18.00
C THR A 121 -2.66 -4.42 19.05
N ALA A 122 -1.64 -3.55 18.87
CA ALA A 122 -1.35 -2.36 19.69
C ALA A 122 -0.37 -1.36 19.00
N ALA A 123 -0.50 -0.06 19.29
CA ALA A 123 0.24 1.09 18.69
C ALA A 123 1.79 1.08 18.73
N LYS A 124 2.43 0.15 19.45
CA LYS A 124 3.89 0.17 19.70
C LYS A 124 4.66 -0.91 18.97
N GLN A 125 4.04 -1.60 18.02
CA GLN A 125 4.65 -2.71 17.32
C GLN A 125 5.01 -2.32 15.89
N VAL A 126 6.29 -2.41 15.55
CA VAL A 126 6.74 -2.25 14.15
C VAL A 126 6.33 -3.47 13.31
N GLU A 127 6.20 -4.65 13.94
CA GLU A 127 5.72 -5.86 13.28
C GLU A 127 4.38 -6.29 13.87
N GLY A 128 3.40 -6.52 13.00
CA GLY A 128 2.11 -7.09 13.36
C GLY A 128 1.94 -8.51 12.83
N GLN A 129 0.70 -8.99 12.90
CA GLN A 129 0.31 -10.24 12.27
C GLN A 129 -0.17 -9.93 10.84
N ILE A 130 0.61 -10.34 9.84
CA ILE A 130 0.17 -10.26 8.43
C ILE A 130 -1.02 -11.19 8.26
N THR A 131 -2.10 -10.64 7.73
CA THR A 131 -3.42 -11.26 7.72
C THR A 131 -4.08 -11.07 6.36
N VAL A 132 -4.82 -12.10 5.94
CA VAL A 132 -5.62 -12.09 4.70
C VAL A 132 -7.10 -12.21 5.07
N CYS A 133 -7.92 -11.27 4.61
CA CYS A 133 -9.36 -11.24 4.84
C CYS A 133 -10.13 -11.35 3.51
N PRO A 134 -11.12 -12.24 3.40
CA PRO A 134 -12.05 -12.25 2.27
C PRO A 134 -12.88 -10.95 2.17
N THR A 135 -13.10 -10.46 0.95
CA THR A 135 -13.88 -9.24 0.69
C THR A 135 -15.39 -9.46 0.86
N ASP A 136 -15.83 -10.72 0.85
CA ASP A 136 -17.22 -11.14 1.09
C ASP A 136 -17.59 -11.22 2.58
N GLY A 137 -16.67 -10.89 3.48
CA GLY A 137 -16.90 -10.92 4.93
C GLY A 137 -16.63 -12.27 5.60
N GLY A 138 -16.04 -13.23 4.87
CA GLY A 138 -15.53 -14.47 5.46
C GLY A 138 -14.44 -14.24 6.54
N PRO A 139 -14.04 -15.31 7.26
CA PRO A 139 -13.07 -15.20 8.34
C PRO A 139 -11.68 -14.82 7.82
N CYS A 140 -11.03 -13.89 8.51
CA CYS A 140 -9.64 -13.54 8.26
C CYS A 140 -8.69 -14.64 8.75
N ARG A 141 -7.56 -14.81 8.04
CA ARG A 141 -6.53 -15.80 8.34
C ARG A 141 -5.18 -15.12 8.54
N GLY A 142 -4.58 -15.31 9.70
CA GLY A 142 -3.20 -14.92 9.96
C GLY A 142 -2.21 -15.78 9.18
N ILE A 143 -1.23 -15.14 8.55
CA ILE A 143 -0.19 -15.80 7.74
C ILE A 143 1.10 -15.92 8.54
N ILE A 144 1.67 -14.79 8.95
CA ILE A 144 2.99 -14.71 9.58
C ILE A 144 3.20 -13.35 10.26
N ARG A 145 4.18 -13.25 11.17
CA ARG A 145 4.61 -11.95 11.71
C ARG A 145 5.56 -11.21 10.77
N GLY A 146 5.32 -9.90 10.64
CA GLY A 146 6.06 -8.96 9.80
C GLY A 146 5.27 -7.67 9.59
N TYR A 147 5.63 -6.88 8.58
CA TYR A 147 4.95 -5.63 8.24
C TYR A 147 5.06 -5.28 6.75
N LEU A 148 4.24 -4.32 6.32
CA LEU A 148 4.12 -3.84 4.94
C LEU A 148 4.03 -4.98 3.92
N PRO A 149 2.98 -5.81 4.01
CA PRO A 149 2.83 -6.96 3.14
C PRO A 149 2.34 -6.55 1.74
N VAL A 150 2.85 -7.21 0.70
CA VAL A 150 2.46 -6.99 -0.69
C VAL A 150 2.26 -8.33 -1.40
N TRP A 151 1.21 -8.44 -2.19
CA TRP A 151 0.94 -9.62 -3.01
C TRP A 151 1.98 -9.80 -4.11
N SER A 152 2.33 -11.05 -4.41
CA SER A 152 2.88 -11.36 -5.73
C SER A 152 1.82 -11.17 -6.80
N THR A 153 2.26 -10.86 -8.00
CA THR A 153 1.44 -10.58 -9.19
C THR A 153 0.46 -11.70 -9.56
N ASP A 154 0.73 -12.93 -9.14
CA ASP A 154 -0.09 -14.13 -9.32
C ASP A 154 -0.94 -14.51 -8.10
N ASN A 155 -0.96 -13.67 -7.05
CA ASN A 155 -1.59 -13.89 -5.75
C ASN A 155 -1.11 -15.15 -4.98
N ARG A 156 -0.02 -15.80 -5.40
CA ARG A 156 0.45 -17.06 -4.78
C ARG A 156 1.39 -16.86 -3.59
N SER A 157 2.01 -15.70 -3.50
CA SER A 157 3.00 -15.37 -2.48
C SER A 157 2.73 -13.99 -1.90
N ILE A 158 3.27 -13.77 -0.71
CA ILE A 158 3.25 -12.48 -0.02
C ILE A 158 4.70 -12.10 0.25
N TYR A 159 5.10 -10.94 -0.26
CA TYR A 159 6.31 -10.25 0.13
C TYR A 159 6.04 -9.45 1.39
N PHE A 160 7.01 -9.38 2.29
CA PHE A 160 6.86 -8.61 3.52
C PHE A 160 8.21 -8.29 4.14
N LEU A 161 8.18 -7.36 5.08
CA LEU A 161 9.37 -6.94 5.82
C LEU A 161 9.41 -7.55 7.22
N ARG A 162 10.63 -7.78 7.68
CA ARG A 162 10.95 -8.03 9.09
C ARG A 162 12.04 -7.11 9.57
N LEU A 163 11.98 -6.77 10.85
CA LEU A 163 13.10 -6.14 11.54
C LEU A 163 14.29 -7.10 11.51
N GLY A 164 15.39 -6.64 10.93
CA GLY A 164 16.68 -7.33 11.05
C GLY A 164 17.40 -6.92 12.33
N GLY A 165 18.60 -7.46 12.54
CA GLY A 165 19.51 -7.02 13.60
C GLY A 165 20.16 -5.65 13.36
N PHE A 166 19.53 -4.78 12.56
CA PHE A 166 20.14 -3.56 12.00
C PHE A 166 19.31 -2.33 12.39
N LYS A 167 20.00 -1.20 12.61
CA LYS A 167 19.34 0.05 13.05
C LYS A 167 18.75 0.87 11.90
N ASP A 168 19.16 0.57 10.66
CA ASP A 168 18.92 1.38 9.46
C ASP A 168 18.37 0.54 8.29
N GLY A 169 17.63 -0.54 8.57
CA GLY A 169 17.14 -1.43 7.53
C GLY A 169 16.13 -2.47 7.95
N ALA A 170 15.68 -3.21 6.95
CA ALA A 170 14.77 -4.34 7.10
C ALA A 170 15.23 -5.52 6.25
N GLU A 171 14.67 -6.68 6.53
CA GLU A 171 14.83 -7.86 5.72
C GLU A 171 13.60 -8.05 4.85
N LEU A 172 13.80 -8.28 3.56
CA LEU A 172 12.72 -8.66 2.65
C LEU A 172 12.56 -10.18 2.67
N TRP A 173 11.35 -10.62 2.93
CA TRP A 173 10.95 -12.01 3.00
C TRP A 173 9.81 -12.31 2.03
N ILE A 174 9.66 -13.58 1.70
CA ILE A 174 8.52 -14.10 0.93
C ILE A 174 7.95 -15.34 1.62
N VAL A 175 6.62 -15.47 1.61
CA VAL A 175 5.88 -16.62 2.13
C VAL A 175 4.77 -17.00 1.16
N PRO A 176 4.39 -18.30 1.03
CA PRO A 176 3.18 -18.66 0.29
C PRO A 176 1.93 -17.99 0.87
N ALA A 177 1.02 -17.54 0.01
CA ALA A 177 -0.26 -16.94 0.41
C ALA A 177 -1.13 -17.87 1.26
N SER A 178 -0.99 -19.18 1.05
CA SER A 178 -1.62 -20.23 1.87
C SER A 178 -1.03 -20.36 3.27
N GLY A 179 0.05 -19.64 3.58
CA GLY A 179 0.91 -19.92 4.74
C GLY A 179 1.91 -21.04 4.43
N GLY A 180 2.88 -21.22 5.34
CA GLY A 180 3.96 -22.19 5.20
C GLY A 180 5.30 -21.60 5.60
N GLU A 181 6.37 -22.20 5.09
CA GLU A 181 7.74 -21.74 5.37
C GLU A 181 8.03 -20.44 4.61
N ALA A 182 8.42 -19.40 5.35
CA ALA A 182 8.90 -18.15 4.77
C ALA A 182 10.40 -18.23 4.53
N ARG A 183 10.87 -17.64 3.43
CA ARG A 183 12.30 -17.54 3.12
C ARG A 183 12.71 -16.08 2.97
N ARG A 184 13.92 -15.78 3.45
CA ARG A 184 14.56 -14.48 3.29
C ARG A 184 15.02 -14.33 1.86
N LEU A 185 14.76 -13.18 1.25
CA LEU A 185 15.25 -12.83 -0.09
C LEU A 185 16.55 -12.05 -0.01
N ARG A 186 16.52 -10.96 0.76
CA ARG A 186 17.65 -10.02 0.86
C ARG A 186 17.47 -9.06 2.03
N GLU A 187 18.53 -8.31 2.29
CA GLU A 187 18.51 -7.14 3.17
C GLU A 187 18.26 -5.88 2.36
N LEU A 188 17.47 -4.97 2.91
CA LEU A 188 17.19 -3.65 2.36
C LEU A 188 17.83 -2.60 3.27
N ARG A 189 18.89 -1.95 2.78
CA ARG A 189 19.68 -0.94 3.51
C ARG A 189 20.29 0.12 2.56
N PRO A 190 20.46 1.38 3.01
CA PRO A 190 19.82 1.96 4.18
C PRO A 190 18.33 2.24 3.90
N MET A 191 17.47 2.02 4.88
CA MET A 191 16.06 2.44 4.86
C MET A 191 15.88 3.57 5.88
N LEU A 192 15.33 4.71 5.44
CA LEU A 192 14.99 5.78 6.38
C LEU A 192 13.70 5.44 7.16
N PRO A 193 13.58 5.91 8.41
CA PRO A 193 12.45 5.60 9.29
C PRO A 193 11.12 6.27 8.91
N ILE A 194 11.06 7.00 7.80
CA ILE A 194 9.86 7.76 7.39
C ILE A 194 8.86 6.90 6.59
N GLY A 195 9.16 5.62 6.36
CA GLY A 195 8.24 4.63 5.78
C GLY A 195 8.88 3.82 4.65
N PRO A 196 8.83 2.47 4.67
CA PRO A 196 9.17 1.63 3.52
C PRO A 196 8.10 1.73 2.44
N PHE A 197 8.15 2.79 1.64
CA PHE A 197 7.33 2.89 0.44
C PHE A 197 7.94 1.96 -0.60
N TYR A 198 7.44 0.72 -0.65
CA TYR A 198 7.64 -0.15 -1.78
C TYR A 198 6.30 -0.59 -2.37
N ASP A 199 6.27 -0.79 -3.67
CA ASP A 199 5.10 -1.30 -4.38
C ASP A 199 5.53 -2.35 -5.40
N VAL A 200 4.58 -3.19 -5.81
CA VAL A 200 4.82 -4.20 -6.85
C VAL A 200 3.90 -3.92 -8.02
N SER A 201 4.49 -3.76 -9.21
CA SER A 201 3.72 -3.51 -10.42
C SER A 201 2.83 -4.72 -10.79
N PRO A 202 1.78 -4.54 -11.60
CA PRO A 202 1.01 -5.66 -12.17
C PRO A 202 1.82 -6.63 -13.04
N ARG A 203 3.11 -6.32 -13.30
CA ARG A 203 4.08 -7.15 -14.02
C ARG A 203 5.14 -7.79 -13.09
N GLY A 204 5.14 -7.48 -11.79
CA GLY A 204 6.01 -8.09 -10.78
C GLY A 204 7.27 -7.32 -10.45
N GLU A 205 7.38 -6.07 -10.90
CA GLU A 205 8.53 -5.22 -10.61
C GLU A 205 8.38 -4.56 -9.24
N VAL A 206 9.41 -4.62 -8.41
CA VAL A 206 9.40 -3.99 -7.08
C VAL A 206 10.00 -2.58 -7.19
N VAL A 207 9.21 -1.55 -6.89
CA VAL A 207 9.70 -0.17 -6.71
C VAL A 207 9.88 0.11 -5.23
N TYR A 208 10.94 0.79 -4.82
CA TYR A 208 11.12 1.25 -3.44
C TYR A 208 11.90 2.56 -3.38
N VAL A 209 11.71 3.35 -2.31
CA VAL A 209 12.45 4.60 -2.12
C VAL A 209 13.85 4.32 -1.56
N GLN A 210 14.90 4.69 -2.30
CA GLN A 210 16.28 4.70 -1.81
C GLN A 210 16.66 6.12 -1.36
N PHE A 211 17.11 6.29 -0.11
CA PHE A 211 17.63 7.58 0.35
C PHE A 211 19.14 7.70 0.15
N ARG A 212 19.58 8.84 -0.38
CA ARG A 212 20.99 9.27 -0.35
C ARG A 212 21.06 10.69 0.19
N THR A 213 22.04 10.96 1.04
CA THR A 213 22.24 12.29 1.62
C THR A 213 22.42 13.33 0.51
N GLY A 214 21.51 14.30 0.40
CA GLY A 214 21.59 15.40 -0.56
C GLY A 214 20.89 15.21 -1.92
N SER A 215 20.20 14.09 -2.17
CA SER A 215 19.43 13.88 -3.41
C SER A 215 18.17 13.04 -3.16
N ARG A 216 17.02 13.53 -3.64
CA ARG A 216 15.70 12.86 -3.55
C ARG A 216 15.34 12.28 -4.91
N GLU A 217 15.75 11.05 -5.20
CA GLU A 217 15.47 10.41 -6.50
C GLU A 217 14.96 8.97 -6.35
N LEU A 218 14.04 8.59 -7.23
CA LEU A 218 13.39 7.27 -7.31
C LEU A 218 14.17 6.35 -8.26
N TRP A 219 14.34 5.08 -7.89
CA TRP A 219 15.11 4.10 -8.67
C TRP A 219 14.29 2.80 -8.90
N VAL A 220 14.47 2.18 -10.07
CA VAL A 220 13.84 0.91 -10.47
C VAL A 220 14.89 -0.20 -10.44
N ALA A 221 14.52 -1.40 -9.98
CA ALA A 221 15.32 -2.61 -10.14
C ALA A 221 14.49 -3.72 -10.80
N GLU A 222 15.00 -4.27 -11.90
CA GLU A 222 14.45 -5.46 -12.55
C GLU A 222 15.07 -6.73 -11.94
N GLN A 223 14.27 -7.79 -11.75
CA GLN A 223 14.79 -9.14 -11.54
C GLN A 223 14.94 -9.83 -12.90
N ARG A 224 16.14 -10.35 -13.17
CA ARG A 224 16.37 -11.34 -14.22
C ARG A 224 15.85 -12.71 -13.80
#